data_AF-A0A654LYJ5-F1
#
_entry.id   AF-A0A654LYJ5-F1
#
_cell.length_a   1.000
_cell.length_b   1.000
_cell.length_c   1.000
_cell.angle_alpha   90.00
_cell.angle_beta   90.00
_cell.angle_gamma   90.00
#
_symmetry.space_group_name_H-M   'P 1'
#
loop_
_entity.id
_entity.type
_entity.pdbx_description
1 polymer ?
#
loop_
_entity_poly.entity_id
_entity_poly.type
_entity_poly.pdbx_seq_one_letter_code
_entity_poly.pdbx_strand_id
1 'polypeptide(L)'
;MITKEKYDLIVKLLKEGRTNREICKIARCSPNEITPIRKTIFDENTVTDVDMKGKSICAQVFDLLEKEISLSQIVIKVDIDPEEAMKLQEKYLCVSKRDKIVNLLNDQKSMDLTIDILEFLKANPDLLNKIKGFKDLQLLVWNLMIDRKEIENDIKVDKTLLKHFDKQIENRREELGLEKF
;
A
#
# COMPACT_ATOMS: atom_id res chain seq x y z
N MET A 1 25.82 1.43 37.87
CA MET A 1 26.45 1.68 36.56
C MET A 1 27.25 0.46 36.18
N ILE A 2 27.05 -0.07 34.97
CA ILE A 2 27.81 -1.23 34.46
C ILE A 2 29.24 -0.78 34.17
N THR A 3 30.23 -1.54 34.64
CA THR A 3 31.64 -1.29 34.32
C THR A 3 31.92 -1.65 32.87
N LYS A 4 32.86 -0.95 32.22
CA LYS A 4 33.19 -1.14 30.80
C LYS A 4 33.56 -2.60 30.48
N GLU A 5 34.33 -3.25 31.35
CA GLU A 5 34.69 -4.67 31.22
C GLU A 5 33.48 -5.60 31.22
N LYS A 6 32.48 -5.30 32.05
CA LYS A 6 31.24 -6.08 32.15
C LYS A 6 30.36 -5.86 30.92
N TYR A 7 30.33 -4.65 30.37
CA TYR A 7 29.65 -4.34 29.11
C TYR A 7 30.26 -5.14 27.94
N ASP A 8 31.58 -5.12 27.79
CA ASP A 8 32.29 -5.82 26.71
C ASP A 8 32.09 -7.35 26.80
N LEU A 9 32.05 -7.91 28.00
CA LEU A 9 31.75 -9.31 28.23
C LEU A 9 30.32 -9.68 27.79
N ILE A 10 29.33 -8.85 28.12
CA ILE A 10 27.93 -9.07 27.71
C ILE A 10 27.80 -8.98 26.19
N VAL A 11 28.46 -8.00 25.54
CA VAL A 11 28.49 -7.84 24.09
C VAL A 11 29.05 -9.09 23.41
N LYS A 12 30.16 -9.62 23.92
CA LYS A 12 30.81 -10.82 23.37
C LYS A 12 29.88 -12.04 23.46
N LEU A 13 29.31 -12.31 24.63
CA LEU A 13 28.42 -13.46 24.83
C LEU A 13 27.13 -13.35 24.00
N LEU A 14 26.64 -12.13 23.78
CA LEU A 14 25.52 -11.87 22.89
C LEU A 14 25.84 -12.20 21.43
N LYS A 15 27.02 -11.79 20.93
CA LYS A 15 27.48 -12.12 19.57
C LYS A 15 27.73 -13.62 19.37
N GLU A 16 28.07 -14.34 20.44
CA GLU A 16 28.21 -15.80 20.46
C GLU A 16 26.85 -16.54 20.49
N GLY A 17 25.72 -15.82 20.49
CA GLY A 17 24.38 -16.41 20.45
C GLY A 17 23.88 -16.99 21.78
N ARG A 18 24.52 -16.65 22.91
CA ARG A 18 24.11 -17.13 24.24
C ARG A 18 22.77 -16.55 24.67
N THR A 19 21.99 -17.33 25.41
CA THR A 19 20.70 -16.89 25.96
C THR A 19 20.90 -15.91 27.12
N ASN A 20 19.92 -15.02 27.37
CA ASN A 20 19.98 -14.06 28.49
C ASN A 20 20.21 -14.77 29.84
N ARG A 21 19.66 -15.97 30.02
CA ARG A 21 19.83 -16.77 31.25
C ARG A 21 21.27 -17.25 31.44
N GLU A 22 21.95 -17.63 30.36
CA GLU A 22 23.36 -18.02 30.39
C GLU A 22 24.27 -16.81 30.63
N ILE A 23 23.97 -15.69 29.98
CA ILE A 23 24.69 -14.42 30.15
C ILE A 23 24.57 -13.93 31.60
N CYS A 24 23.38 -14.01 32.22
CA CYS A 24 23.20 -13.66 33.63
C CYS A 24 24.10 -14.48 34.56
N LYS A 25 24.27 -15.79 34.27
CA LYS A 25 25.12 -16.69 35.05
C LYS A 25 26.60 -16.38 34.89
N ILE A 26 27.05 -16.09 33.68
CA ILE A 26 28.47 -15.86 33.35
C ILE A 26 28.89 -14.44 33.77
N ALA A 27 28.15 -13.43 33.34
CA ALA A 27 28.47 -12.02 33.57
C ALA A 27 27.95 -11.49 34.92
N ARG A 28 27.27 -12.32 35.72
CA ARG A 28 26.68 -11.96 37.02
C ARG A 28 25.92 -10.63 36.94
N CYS A 29 25.00 -10.57 35.99
CA CYS A 29 24.18 -9.39 35.70
C CYS A 29 22.70 -9.72 35.82
N SER A 30 21.90 -8.69 36.08
CA SER A 30 20.44 -8.81 36.02
C SER A 30 19.99 -8.91 34.55
N PRO A 31 18.93 -9.65 34.23
CA PRO A 31 18.34 -9.65 32.89
C PRO A 31 18.07 -8.23 32.37
N ASN A 32 17.68 -7.31 33.26
CA ASN A 32 17.42 -5.90 32.94
C ASN A 32 18.66 -5.12 32.48
N GLU A 33 19.85 -5.58 32.84
CA GLU A 33 21.12 -5.01 32.38
C GLU A 33 21.49 -5.47 30.97
N ILE A 34 21.03 -6.67 30.56
CA ILE A 34 21.34 -7.26 29.25
C ILE A 34 20.46 -6.66 28.15
N THR A 35 19.16 -6.47 28.44
CA THR A 35 18.18 -5.95 27.48
C THR A 35 18.63 -4.68 26.76
N PRO A 36 19.05 -3.58 27.43
CA PRO A 36 19.48 -2.36 26.74
C PRO A 36 20.73 -2.58 25.89
N ILE A 37 21.67 -3.43 26.34
CA ILE A 37 22.89 -3.75 25.60
C ILE A 37 22.58 -4.54 24.33
N ARG A 38 21.66 -5.51 24.41
CA ARG A 38 21.19 -6.28 23.25
C ARG A 38 20.56 -5.37 22.19
N LYS A 39 19.71 -4.42 22.61
CA LYS A 39 19.10 -3.41 21.72
C LYS A 39 20.16 -2.58 21.00
N THR A 40 21.24 -2.19 21.69
CA THR A 40 22.32 -1.41 21.06
C THR A 40 23.18 -2.17 20.06
N ILE A 41 23.28 -3.51 20.17
CA ILE A 41 24.20 -4.32 19.34
C ILE A 41 23.51 -4.85 18.09
N PHE A 42 22.26 -5.29 18.22
CA PHE A 42 21.55 -5.98 17.14
C PHE A 42 20.60 -5.08 16.35
N ASP A 43 20.61 -3.77 16.63
CA ASP A 43 19.63 -2.82 16.09
C ASP A 43 18.19 -3.33 16.26
N GLU A 44 17.98 -4.18 17.28
CA GLU A 44 16.68 -4.48 17.84
C GLU A 44 16.25 -3.21 18.58
N ASN A 45 15.90 -2.18 17.81
CA ASN A 45 14.82 -1.28 18.16
C ASN A 45 13.61 -2.17 18.40
N THR A 46 13.55 -2.81 19.56
CA THR A 46 12.29 -3.28 20.11
C THR A 46 11.42 -2.05 20.09
N VAL A 47 10.51 -2.03 19.12
CA VAL A 47 9.42 -1.07 18.95
C VAL A 47 8.44 -1.28 20.11
N THR A 48 8.95 -1.16 21.34
CA THR A 48 8.20 -1.37 22.58
C THR A 48 7.70 -0.07 23.17
N ASP A 49 8.16 1.07 22.68
CA ASP A 49 7.60 2.37 23.05
C ASP A 49 7.37 3.18 21.78
N VAL A 50 6.42 2.76 20.96
CA VAL A 50 5.70 3.78 20.18
C VAL A 50 4.94 4.55 21.25
N ASP A 51 5.20 5.83 21.41
CA ASP A 51 4.36 6.73 22.18
C ASP A 51 2.93 6.66 21.59
N MET A 52 2.17 5.68 22.04
CA MET A 52 0.75 5.48 21.74
C MET A 52 -0.10 6.43 22.58
N LYS A 53 0.48 6.98 23.65
CA LYS A 53 -0.16 7.99 24.51
C LYS A 53 -0.51 9.23 23.69
N GLY A 54 -1.81 9.40 23.42
CA GLY A 54 -2.38 10.57 22.73
C GLY A 54 -2.75 10.35 21.26
N LYS A 55 -2.39 9.20 20.66
CA LYS A 55 -2.85 8.84 19.30
C LYS A 55 -4.20 8.14 19.36
N SER A 56 -5.05 8.37 18.36
CA SER A 56 -6.29 7.59 18.22
C SER A 56 -5.97 6.12 17.92
N ILE A 57 -6.88 5.21 18.28
CA ILE A 57 -6.75 3.76 18.01
C ILE A 57 -6.45 3.50 16.54
N CYS A 58 -7.14 4.19 15.63
CA CYS A 58 -6.90 4.10 14.18
C CYS A 58 -5.45 4.42 13.80
N ALA A 59 -4.90 5.53 14.31
CA ALA A 59 -3.52 5.93 14.03
C ALA A 59 -2.51 4.94 14.61
N GLN A 60 -2.76 4.41 15.82
CA GLN A 60 -1.91 3.39 16.42
C GLN A 60 -1.89 2.10 15.59
N VAL A 61 -3.05 1.66 15.11
CA VAL A 61 -3.17 0.48 14.24
C VAL A 61 -2.44 0.70 12.91
N PHE A 62 -2.60 1.88 12.30
CA PHE A 62 -1.94 2.20 11.02
C PHE A 62 -0.42 2.22 11.15
N ASP A 63 0.12 2.83 12.20
CA ASP A 63 1.57 2.85 12.49
C ASP A 63 2.13 1.44 12.66
N LEU A 64 1.37 0.53 13.28
CA LEU A 64 1.79 -0.87 13.45
C LEU A 64 1.68 -1.67 12.15
N LEU A 65 0.65 -1.43 11.35
CA LEU A 65 0.49 -2.05 10.03
C LEU A 65 1.59 -1.63 9.06
N GLU A 66 2.01 -0.36 9.10
CA GLU A 66 3.13 0.14 8.30
C GLU A 66 4.46 -0.52 8.68
N LYS A 67 4.61 -0.93 9.94
CA LYS A 67 5.76 -1.69 10.46
C LYS A 67 5.64 -3.20 10.27
N GLU A 68 4.70 -3.65 9.45
CA GLU A 68 4.47 -5.07 9.12
C GLU A 68 4.19 -5.96 10.35
N ILE A 69 3.64 -5.37 11.43
CA ILE A 69 3.24 -6.12 12.62
C ILE A 69 1.95 -6.91 12.32
N SER A 70 1.90 -8.17 12.73
CA SER A 70 0.74 -9.03 12.46
C SER A 70 -0.53 -8.53 13.15
N LEU A 71 -1.69 -8.72 12.52
CA LEU A 71 -2.98 -8.28 13.07
C LEU A 71 -3.25 -8.85 14.47
N SER A 72 -2.84 -10.11 14.71
CA SER A 72 -2.93 -10.76 16.02
C SER A 72 -2.12 -10.03 17.09
N GLN A 73 -0.92 -9.55 16.76
CA GLN A 73 -0.11 -8.75 17.68
C GLN A 73 -0.67 -7.35 17.86
N ILE A 74 -1.30 -6.78 16.83
CA ILE A 74 -1.96 -5.48 16.91
C ILE A 74 -3.15 -5.53 17.87
N VAL A 75 -4.01 -6.55 17.77
CA VAL A 75 -5.12 -6.81 18.70
C VAL A 75 -4.64 -6.81 20.15
N ILE A 76 -3.56 -7.54 20.42
CA ILE A 76 -2.98 -7.65 21.77
C ILE A 76 -2.36 -6.32 22.23
N LYS A 77 -1.68 -5.58 21.34
CA LYS A 77 -0.94 -4.36 21.69
C LYS A 77 -1.84 -3.15 21.89
N VAL A 78 -2.88 -3.02 21.06
CA VAL A 78 -3.79 -1.87 21.07
C VAL A 78 -5.03 -2.15 21.92
N ASP A 79 -5.22 -3.40 22.35
CA ASP A 79 -6.38 -3.86 23.12
C ASP A 79 -7.70 -3.52 22.41
N ILE A 80 -7.81 -3.98 21.16
CA ILE A 80 -8.96 -3.75 20.29
C ILE A 80 -9.62 -5.06 19.92
N ASP A 81 -10.93 -5.01 19.66
CA ASP A 81 -11.65 -6.17 19.17
C ASP A 81 -11.08 -6.66 17.83
N PRO A 82 -10.94 -7.98 17.60
CA PRO A 82 -10.43 -8.53 16.34
C PRO A 82 -11.22 -8.08 15.11
N GLU A 83 -12.54 -7.96 15.20
CA GLU A 83 -13.39 -7.52 14.09
C GLU A 83 -13.15 -6.03 13.78
N GLU A 84 -12.95 -5.22 14.83
CA GLU A 84 -12.56 -3.82 14.67
C GLU A 84 -11.16 -3.68 14.06
N ALA A 85 -10.21 -4.52 14.47
CA ALA A 85 -8.87 -4.56 13.90
C ALA A 85 -8.89 -4.88 12.39
N MET A 86 -9.72 -5.84 11.97
CA MET A 86 -9.91 -6.17 10.56
C MET A 86 -10.48 -4.98 9.77
N LYS A 87 -11.51 -4.31 10.30
CA LYS A 87 -12.09 -3.11 9.66
C LYS A 87 -11.06 -1.98 9.52
N LEU A 88 -10.18 -1.80 10.51
CA LEU A 88 -9.11 -0.82 10.46
C LEU A 88 -8.03 -1.22 9.45
N GLN A 89 -7.69 -2.50 9.33
CA GLN A 89 -6.79 -3.00 8.29
C GLN A 89 -7.34 -2.75 6.89
N GLU A 90 -8.62 -3.02 6.65
CA GLU A 90 -9.27 -2.72 5.36
C GLU A 90 -9.19 -1.22 5.02
N LYS A 91 -9.51 -0.36 6.00
CA LYS A 91 -9.37 1.09 5.82
C LYS A 91 -7.94 1.50 5.51
N TYR A 92 -6.95 0.90 6.17
CA TYR A 92 -5.53 1.14 5.89
C TYR A 92 -5.18 0.76 4.45
N LEU A 93 -5.66 -0.39 3.97
CA LEU A 93 -5.43 -0.84 2.60
C LEU A 93 -6.07 0.10 1.56
N CYS A 94 -7.29 0.59 1.82
CA CYS A 94 -7.95 1.58 0.96
C CYS A 94 -7.17 2.91 0.91
N VAL A 95 -6.79 3.45 2.06
CA VAL A 95 -6.09 4.73 2.13
C VAL A 95 -4.67 4.64 1.55
N SER A 96 -4.00 3.50 1.73
CA SER A 96 -2.67 3.23 1.15
C SER A 96 -2.70 2.81 -0.33
N LYS A 97 -3.88 2.77 -0.97
CA LYS A 97 -4.11 2.31 -2.35
C LYS A 97 -3.65 0.86 -2.61
N ARG A 98 -3.56 0.05 -1.55
CA ARG A 98 -3.22 -1.38 -1.58
C ARG A 98 -4.47 -2.27 -1.72
N ASP A 99 -5.65 -1.71 -1.48
CA ASP A 99 -6.98 -2.28 -1.76
C ASP A 99 -7.12 -2.84 -3.17
N LYS A 100 -6.55 -2.19 -4.20
CA LYS A 100 -6.62 -2.66 -5.58
C LYS A 100 -5.84 -3.95 -5.82
N ILE A 101 -4.81 -4.22 -5.03
CA ILE A 101 -4.07 -5.49 -5.07
C ILE A 101 -4.92 -6.56 -4.40
N VAL A 102 -5.50 -6.27 -3.24
CA VAL A 102 -6.42 -7.19 -2.53
C VAL A 102 -7.66 -7.50 -3.36
N ASN A 103 -8.23 -6.53 -4.08
CA ASN A 103 -9.37 -6.75 -4.98
C ASN A 103 -9.00 -7.55 -6.22
N LEU A 104 -7.80 -7.35 -6.78
CA LEU A 104 -7.25 -8.20 -7.85
C LEU A 104 -7.04 -9.65 -7.38
N LEU A 105 -6.74 -9.83 -6.09
CA LEU A 105 -6.52 -11.15 -5.47
C LEU A 105 -7.85 -11.81 -5.07
N ASN A 106 -8.85 -11.05 -4.61
CA ASN A 106 -10.16 -11.55 -4.20
C ASN A 106 -11.03 -12.09 -5.35
N ASP A 107 -10.77 -11.68 -6.60
CA ASP A 107 -11.38 -12.30 -7.79
C ASP A 107 -10.89 -13.74 -8.01
N GLN A 108 -9.81 -14.17 -7.34
CA GLN A 108 -9.40 -15.57 -7.23
C GLN A 108 -9.76 -16.11 -5.84
N LYS A 109 -10.75 -17.01 -5.80
CA LYS A 109 -11.37 -17.60 -4.59
C LYS A 109 -10.44 -18.41 -3.66
N SER A 110 -9.12 -18.36 -3.81
CA SER A 110 -8.16 -19.11 -2.98
C SER A 110 -7.13 -18.19 -2.33
N MET A 111 -7.20 -18.13 -1.01
CA MET A 111 -6.32 -17.33 -0.15
C MET A 111 -4.88 -17.87 -0.14
N ASP A 112 -4.71 -19.19 -0.27
CA ASP A 112 -3.38 -19.84 -0.31
C ASP A 112 -2.63 -19.51 -1.61
N LEU A 113 -3.32 -19.62 -2.75
CA LEU A 113 -2.77 -19.20 -4.06
C LEU A 113 -2.41 -17.72 -4.08
N THR A 114 -3.18 -16.89 -3.37
CA THR A 114 -2.90 -15.47 -3.24
C THR A 114 -1.57 -15.20 -2.51
N ILE A 115 -1.31 -15.94 -1.42
CA ILE A 115 -0.06 -15.84 -0.67
C ILE A 115 1.10 -16.34 -1.54
N ASP A 116 0.94 -17.47 -2.22
CA ASP A 116 1.97 -18.03 -3.10
C ASP A 116 2.31 -17.08 -4.26
N ILE A 117 1.31 -16.44 -4.86
CA ILE A 117 1.52 -15.44 -5.93
C ILE A 117 2.23 -14.20 -5.39
N LEU A 118 1.88 -13.73 -4.19
CA LEU A 118 2.55 -12.57 -3.56
C LEU A 118 4.00 -12.88 -3.21
N GLU A 119 4.28 -14.07 -2.66
CA GLU A 119 5.64 -14.52 -2.37
C GLU A 119 6.46 -14.70 -3.66
N PHE A 120 5.86 -15.30 -4.69
CA PHE A 120 6.48 -15.43 -6.01
C PHE A 120 6.80 -14.07 -6.65
N LEU A 121 5.90 -13.10 -6.57
CA LEU A 121 6.13 -11.75 -7.11
C LEU A 121 7.12 -10.93 -6.29
N LYS A 122 7.19 -11.13 -4.97
CA LYS A 122 8.26 -10.56 -4.11
C LYS A 122 9.63 -11.14 -4.48
N ALA A 123 9.69 -12.43 -4.79
CA ALA A 123 10.92 -13.09 -5.24
C ALA A 123 11.32 -12.72 -6.68
N ASN A 124 10.40 -12.20 -7.49
CA ASN A 124 10.62 -11.84 -8.89
C ASN A 124 10.19 -10.39 -9.20
N PRO A 125 10.94 -9.39 -8.73
CA PRO A 125 10.58 -7.97 -8.86
C PRO A 125 10.48 -7.49 -10.32
N ASP A 126 11.20 -8.12 -11.26
CA ASP A 126 11.15 -7.80 -12.68
C ASP A 126 9.79 -8.13 -13.31
N LEU A 127 9.16 -9.21 -12.86
CA LEU A 127 7.82 -9.60 -13.27
C LEU A 127 6.79 -8.62 -12.70
N LEU A 128 6.96 -8.17 -11.45
CA LEU A 128 6.10 -7.14 -10.85
C LEU A 128 6.15 -5.82 -11.64
N ASN A 129 7.34 -5.41 -12.09
CA ASN A 129 7.51 -4.20 -12.90
C ASN A 129 6.87 -4.35 -14.29
N LYS A 130 6.97 -5.53 -14.92
CA LYS A 130 6.26 -5.82 -16.19
C LYS A 130 4.74 -5.79 -16.04
N ILE A 131 4.21 -6.37 -14.95
CA ILE A 131 2.77 -6.36 -14.64
C ILE A 131 2.27 -4.93 -14.41
N LYS A 132 3.03 -4.10 -13.68
CA LYS A 132 2.71 -2.68 -13.52
C LYS A 132 2.65 -1.95 -14.85
N GLY A 133 3.66 -2.14 -15.71
CA GLY A 133 3.66 -1.54 -17.06
C GLY A 133 2.49 -1.97 -17.93
N PHE A 134 2.06 -3.23 -17.85
CA PHE A 134 0.86 -3.71 -18.56
C PHE A 134 -0.41 -3.01 -18.07
N LYS A 135 -0.51 -2.74 -16.76
CA LYS A 135 -1.66 -2.06 -16.15
C LYS A 135 -1.70 -0.57 -16.55
N ASP A 136 -0.54 0.08 -16.64
CA ASP A 136 -0.44 1.46 -17.11
C ASP A 136 -0.88 1.57 -18.59
N LEU A 137 -0.50 0.59 -19.42
CA LEU A 137 -0.97 0.50 -20.81
C LEU A 137 -2.48 0.28 -20.91
N GLN A 138 -3.08 -0.57 -20.06
CA GLN A 138 -4.53 -0.75 -20.02
C GLN A 138 -5.27 0.54 -19.65
N LEU A 139 -4.76 1.28 -18.67
CA LEU A 139 -5.32 2.58 -18.28
C LEU A 139 -5.25 3.59 -19.43
N LEU A 140 -4.11 3.65 -20.13
CA LEU A 140 -3.92 4.52 -21.28
C LEU A 140 -4.88 4.17 -22.42
N VAL A 141 -5.04 2.88 -22.74
CA VAL A 141 -6.00 2.42 -23.75
C VAL A 141 -7.43 2.79 -23.38
N TRP A 142 -7.80 2.65 -22.10
CA TRP A 142 -9.13 3.04 -21.63
C TRP A 142 -9.39 4.55 -21.81
N ASN A 143 -8.44 5.39 -21.43
CA ASN A 143 -8.56 6.84 -21.60
C ASN A 143 -8.66 7.22 -23.09
N LEU A 144 -7.85 6.63 -23.95
CA LEU A 144 -7.93 6.85 -25.40
C LEU A 144 -9.29 6.42 -26.00
N MET A 145 -9.94 5.38 -25.45
CA MET A 145 -11.28 5.00 -25.86
C MET A 145 -12.35 6.02 -25.44
N ILE A 146 -12.19 6.64 -24.27
CA ILE A 146 -13.07 7.73 -23.82
C ILE A 146 -12.88 8.95 -24.74
N ASP A 147 -11.64 9.40 -24.94
CA ASP A 147 -11.31 10.55 -25.78
C ASP A 147 -11.85 10.36 -27.20
N ARG A 148 -11.69 9.17 -27.77
CA ARG A 148 -12.25 8.83 -29.09
C ARG A 148 -13.77 9.02 -29.13
N LYS A 149 -14.48 8.59 -28.09
CA LYS A 149 -15.95 8.68 -28.03
C LYS A 149 -16.42 10.13 -27.90
N GLU A 150 -15.67 10.98 -27.19
CA GLU A 150 -15.92 12.41 -27.11
C GLU A 150 -15.75 13.07 -28.49
N ILE A 151 -14.64 12.80 -29.17
CA ILE A 151 -14.38 13.29 -30.54
C ILE A 151 -15.47 12.83 -31.52
N GLU A 152 -15.92 11.57 -31.43
CA GLU A 152 -17.01 11.06 -32.26
C GLU A 152 -18.33 11.80 -32.02
N ASN A 153 -18.62 12.19 -30.77
CA ASN A 153 -19.78 13.00 -30.44
C ASN A 153 -19.66 14.43 -30.99
N ASP A 154 -18.50 15.06 -30.84
CA ASP A 154 -18.26 16.42 -31.35
C ASP A 154 -18.43 16.46 -32.88
N ILE A 155 -17.84 15.51 -33.60
CA ILE A 155 -18.03 15.36 -35.05
C ILE A 155 -19.51 15.21 -35.42
N LYS A 156 -20.29 14.50 -34.60
CA LYS A 156 -21.73 14.31 -34.84
C LYS A 156 -22.51 15.62 -34.63
N VAL A 157 -22.15 16.40 -33.62
CA VAL A 157 -22.72 17.72 -33.36
C VAL A 157 -22.40 18.66 -34.51
N ASP A 158 -21.13 18.74 -34.91
CA ASP A 158 -20.67 19.60 -36.01
C ASP A 158 -21.34 19.26 -37.34
N LYS A 159 -21.49 17.96 -37.66
CA LYS A 159 -22.25 17.51 -38.84
C LYS A 159 -23.72 17.95 -38.80
N THR A 160 -24.31 18.02 -37.62
CA THR A 160 -25.71 18.46 -37.45
C THR A 160 -25.82 19.97 -37.64
N LEU A 161 -24.87 20.73 -37.10
CA LEU A 161 -24.77 22.18 -37.28
C LEU A 161 -24.55 22.54 -38.75
N LEU A 162 -23.63 21.86 -39.44
CA LEU A 162 -23.39 22.03 -40.88
C LEU A 162 -24.67 21.85 -41.69
N LYS A 163 -25.41 20.75 -41.48
CA LYS A 163 -26.71 20.54 -42.15
C LYS A 163 -27.72 21.65 -41.87
N HIS A 164 -27.71 22.19 -40.65
CA HIS A 164 -28.59 23.31 -40.31
C HIS A 164 -28.20 24.59 -41.06
N PHE A 165 -26.90 24.90 -41.13
CA PHE A 165 -26.39 26.04 -41.88
C PHE A 165 -26.62 25.89 -43.39
N ASP A 166 -26.37 24.72 -43.95
CA ASP A 166 -26.65 24.44 -45.37
C ASP A 166 -28.12 24.72 -45.71
N LYS A 167 -29.04 24.27 -44.84
CA LYS A 167 -30.47 24.54 -45.00
C LYS A 167 -30.82 26.02 -44.87
N GLN A 168 -30.20 26.75 -43.94
CA GLN A 168 -30.40 28.19 -43.83
C GLN A 168 -29.91 28.94 -45.06
N ILE A 169 -28.74 28.56 -45.60
CA ILE A 169 -28.18 29.13 -46.84
C ILE A 169 -29.11 28.85 -48.01
N GLU A 170 -29.61 27.62 -48.14
CA GLU A 170 -30.53 27.22 -49.19
C GLU A 170 -31.84 28.03 -49.14
N ASN A 171 -32.47 28.14 -47.96
CA ASN A 171 -33.67 28.96 -47.77
C ASN A 171 -33.42 30.44 -48.15
N ARG A 172 -32.26 30.99 -47.75
CA ARG A 172 -31.94 32.40 -48.03
C ARG A 172 -31.62 32.66 -49.50
N ARG A 173 -31.09 31.66 -50.22
CA ARG A 173 -30.91 31.72 -51.68
C ARG A 173 -32.25 31.71 -52.40
N GLU A 174 -33.19 30.87 -51.95
CA GLU A 174 -34.57 30.86 -52.48
C GLU A 174 -35.25 32.23 -52.28
N GLU A 175 -35.13 32.83 -51.09
CA GLU A 175 -35.65 34.18 -50.80
C GLU A 175 -35.07 35.27 -51.72
N LEU A 176 -33.80 35.10 -52.13
CA LEU A 176 -33.09 36.04 -53.02
C LEU A 176 -33.28 35.72 -54.51
N GLY A 177 -34.03 34.67 -54.87
CA GLY A 177 -34.25 34.27 -56.27
C GLY A 177 -33.00 33.70 -56.97
N LEU A 178 -32.05 33.15 -56.21
CA LEU A 178 -30.84 32.51 -56.73
C LEU A 178 -31.09 31.01 -56.98
N GLU A 179 -30.73 30.49 -58.16
CA GLU A 179 -30.90 29.06 -58.48
C GLU A 179 -30.02 28.13 -57.62
N LYS A 180 -30.52 26.91 -57.37
CA LYS A 180 -29.78 25.85 -56.67
C LYS A 180 -28.68 25.27 -57.57
N PHE A 181 -27.50 25.07 -57.01
CA PHE A 181 -26.38 24.36 -57.64
C PHE A 181 -26.49 22.85 -57.39
#